data_AF-A0A2N2FG98-F1
#
_entry.id   AF-A0A2N2FG98-F1
#
_cell.length_a   1.000
_cell.length_b   1.000
_cell.length_c   1.000
_cell.angle_alpha   90.00
_cell.angle_beta   90.00
_cell.angle_gamma   90.00
#
_symmetry.space_group_name_H-M   'P 1'
#
loop_
_entity.id
_entity.type
_entity.pdbx_description
1 polymer ?
#
loop_
_entity_poly.entity_id
_entity_poly.type
_entity_poly.pdbx_seq_one_letter_code
_entity_poly.pdbx_strand_id
1 'polypeptide(L)'
;MFCNQCEQTAKGTGCTAIGVCGKQPDVAALQDLLIHACQGLSVVAHECAQKGVQDKDTDIFLFKAVFSTLTNVNFDPERFVPLIRKAVELRECMKARLAPLGLTVPALDAVTFAPAADLAGLVAQGELHAINAVDKNPDIQSLKQTVIYGIKGVAAYADHAALLGQYDATIAAYIYKGLASALRTDLDLGAWVALAMECGKANLTAMQILDAGNTGAYGHPVPTSVPLGHRKGKCILVSGHDLRDLETLLKQTDGKGIDIYTHGEMLPTHGYPKLKAYKHFFGHYGTAWQNQIKEFAAFPGAILMTTNCIQKPTMAYLPNIFTTGLVGWPGAVHVGNEDFSAVIKRALELPGFTDDVEGVSVNVGFGHNTVMSVAPAVIEAVKAGKIRHFFLVGGCDGAKPGRNYYTEFVEKTPKDTVILTLACGKFRFFDQQLGDIGGIPRLLDIGQCNDAYSAIQIAVALAGAFNCGVNELPLSMILSWYEQKAVAILLTLLSLGIKNIRLGPSLPAFITPNVLAFLVENFGIKAITTPDEDLKAILG
;
A
#
# COMPACT_ATOMS: atom_id res chain seq x y z
N MET A 1 -22.74 -8.79 -5.48
CA MET A 1 -21.60 -8.00 -4.95
C MET A 1 -21.63 -6.57 -5.48
N PHE A 2 -20.99 -5.63 -4.78
CA PHE A 2 -20.55 -4.37 -5.36
C PHE A 2 -19.18 -3.99 -4.79
N CYS A 3 -18.23 -3.61 -5.63
CA CYS A 3 -16.90 -3.18 -5.16
C CYS A 3 -16.30 -2.15 -6.11
N ASN A 4 -15.94 -0.97 -5.61
CA ASN A 4 -15.32 0.11 -6.40
C ASN A 4 -14.02 0.65 -5.77
N GLN A 5 -13.43 -0.07 -4.81
CA GLN A 5 -12.29 0.42 -4.01
C GLN A 5 -10.95 0.57 -4.76
N CYS A 6 -10.85 0.11 -6.01
CA CYS A 6 -9.61 0.20 -6.80
C CYS A 6 -9.84 0.85 -8.15
N GLU A 7 -8.76 1.39 -8.71
CA GLU A 7 -8.76 2.13 -9.98
C GLU A 7 -9.33 1.32 -11.16
N GLN A 8 -9.12 0.01 -11.16
CA GLN A 8 -9.57 -0.89 -12.24
C GLN A 8 -11.00 -1.40 -12.08
N THR A 9 -11.81 -0.79 -11.22
CA THR A 9 -13.22 -1.17 -11.09
C THR A 9 -13.94 -1.16 -12.44
N ALA A 10 -14.86 -2.10 -12.64
CA ALA A 10 -15.51 -2.31 -13.93
C ALA A 10 -16.20 -1.03 -14.42
N LYS A 11 -15.94 -0.67 -15.68
CA LYS A 11 -16.47 0.53 -16.36
C LYS A 11 -16.18 1.86 -15.63
N GLY A 12 -15.22 1.89 -14.70
CA GLY A 12 -14.96 3.08 -13.88
C GLY A 12 -16.09 3.41 -12.90
N THR A 13 -16.96 2.45 -12.57
CA THR A 13 -18.09 2.66 -11.65
C THR A 13 -18.08 1.67 -10.49
N GLY A 14 -18.09 0.36 -10.77
CA GLY A 14 -18.27 -0.68 -9.76
C GLY A 14 -18.26 -2.08 -10.36
N CYS A 15 -17.56 -3.02 -9.73
CA CYS A 15 -17.67 -4.44 -10.04
C CYS A 15 -18.94 -5.03 -9.41
N THR A 16 -19.89 -5.49 -10.24
CA THR A 16 -21.21 -6.00 -9.78
C THR A 16 -21.42 -7.51 -9.97
N ALA A 17 -20.66 -8.15 -10.86
CA ALA A 17 -20.76 -9.58 -11.15
C ALA A 17 -19.54 -10.36 -10.63
N ILE A 18 -18.33 -9.98 -11.06
CA ILE A 18 -17.04 -10.47 -10.56
C ILE A 18 -16.10 -9.26 -10.52
N GLY A 19 -15.19 -9.23 -9.56
CA GLY A 19 -14.12 -8.22 -9.52
C GLY A 19 -13.19 -8.32 -10.73
N VAL A 20 -12.76 -7.18 -11.29
CA VAL A 20 -11.72 -7.18 -12.35
C VAL A 20 -10.42 -7.83 -11.85
N CYS A 21 -10.15 -7.76 -10.55
CA CYS A 21 -9.06 -8.47 -9.88
C CYS A 21 -9.28 -10.00 -9.70
N GLY A 22 -10.42 -10.55 -10.14
CA GLY A 22 -10.79 -11.95 -9.95
C GLY A 22 -11.55 -12.25 -8.65
N LYS A 23 -11.83 -11.24 -7.81
CA LYS A 23 -12.61 -11.40 -6.57
C LYS A 23 -14.02 -11.91 -6.87
N GLN A 24 -14.36 -13.06 -6.29
CA GLN A 24 -15.67 -13.68 -6.43
C GLN A 24 -16.72 -12.98 -5.53
N PRO A 25 -18.03 -13.08 -5.85
CA PRO A 25 -19.09 -12.42 -5.09
C PRO A 25 -19.16 -12.79 -3.61
N ASP A 26 -18.94 -14.07 -3.29
CA ASP A 26 -18.90 -14.61 -1.94
C ASP A 26 -17.77 -14.00 -1.11
N VAL A 27 -16.56 -13.93 -1.67
CA VAL A 27 -15.40 -13.27 -1.06
C VAL A 27 -15.67 -11.77 -0.87
N ALA A 28 -16.33 -11.12 -1.83
CA ALA A 28 -16.71 -9.71 -1.68
C ALA A 28 -17.70 -9.51 -0.52
N ALA A 29 -18.72 -10.36 -0.41
CA ALA A 29 -19.68 -10.33 0.70
C ALA A 29 -19.00 -10.58 2.05
N LEU A 30 -18.07 -11.54 2.14
CA LEU A 30 -17.31 -11.81 3.36
C LEU A 30 -16.40 -10.65 3.77
N GLN A 31 -15.79 -9.95 2.81
CA GLN A 31 -15.03 -8.72 3.08
C GLN A 31 -15.94 -7.60 3.60
N ASP A 32 -17.12 -7.43 3.02
CA ASP A 32 -18.11 -6.45 3.49
C ASP A 32 -18.58 -6.80 4.92
N LEU A 33 -18.86 -8.08 5.20
CA LEU A 33 -19.23 -8.56 6.53
C LEU A 33 -18.11 -8.34 7.56
N LEU A 34 -16.85 -8.59 7.18
CA LEU A 34 -15.73 -8.34 8.07
C LEU A 34 -15.61 -6.86 8.42
N ILE A 35 -15.77 -5.96 7.44
CA ILE A 35 -15.78 -4.52 7.71
C ILE A 35 -16.96 -4.16 8.62
N HIS A 36 -18.15 -4.72 8.40
CA HIS A 36 -19.31 -4.52 9.27
C HIS A 36 -19.05 -4.97 10.72
N ALA A 37 -18.47 -6.15 10.93
CA ALA A 37 -18.07 -6.63 12.25
C ALA A 37 -17.02 -5.71 12.90
N CYS A 38 -16.03 -5.23 12.13
CA CYS A 38 -15.04 -4.26 12.58
C CYS A 38 -15.67 -2.90 12.94
N GLN A 39 -16.71 -2.45 12.25
CA GLN A 39 -17.47 -1.24 12.62
C GLN A 39 -18.16 -1.44 13.97
N GLY A 40 -18.77 -2.60 14.21
CA GLY A 40 -19.36 -2.97 15.50
C GLY A 40 -18.35 -2.98 16.63
N LEU A 41 -17.19 -3.61 16.42
CA LEU A 41 -16.05 -3.55 17.35
C LEU A 41 -15.62 -2.10 17.61
N SER A 42 -15.49 -1.31 16.55
CA SER A 42 -15.01 0.07 16.60
C SER A 42 -15.91 1.00 17.40
N VAL A 43 -17.24 0.82 17.34
CA VAL A 43 -18.17 1.59 18.19
C VAL A 43 -17.85 1.37 19.66
N VAL A 44 -17.71 0.11 20.09
CA VAL A 44 -17.46 -0.23 21.49
C VAL A 44 -16.04 0.19 21.91
N ALA A 45 -15.04 -0.08 21.07
CA ALA A 45 -13.65 0.26 21.34
C ALA A 45 -13.39 1.77 21.36
N HIS A 46 -14.11 2.56 20.54
CA HIS A 46 -14.05 4.01 20.59
C HIS A 46 -14.52 4.56 21.95
N GLU A 47 -15.66 4.06 22.46
CA GLU A 47 -16.15 4.42 23.79
C GLU A 47 -15.17 3.99 24.90
N CYS A 48 -14.57 2.80 24.79
CA CYS A 48 -13.52 2.35 25.70
C CYS A 48 -12.33 3.33 25.71
N ALA A 49 -11.83 3.70 24.53
CA ALA A 49 -10.68 4.58 24.39
C ALA A 49 -10.92 5.98 24.97
N GLN A 50 -12.13 6.53 24.79
CA GLN A 50 -12.53 7.81 25.39
C GLN A 50 -12.52 7.79 26.93
N LYS A 51 -12.55 6.61 27.54
CA LYS A 51 -12.48 6.41 28.99
C LYS A 51 -11.13 5.89 29.46
N GLY A 52 -10.12 5.88 28.59
CA GLY A 52 -8.77 5.41 28.91
C GLY A 52 -8.63 3.90 28.98
N VAL A 53 -9.62 3.13 28.52
CA VAL A 53 -9.51 1.66 28.40
C VAL A 53 -8.87 1.35 27.05
N GLN A 54 -7.63 0.89 27.08
CA GLN A 54 -6.85 0.52 25.90
C GLN A 54 -6.62 -0.99 25.83
N ASP A 55 -6.57 -1.52 24.61
CA ASP A 55 -6.24 -2.92 24.35
C ASP A 55 -5.43 -3.06 23.07
N LYS A 56 -4.11 -3.13 23.23
CA LYS A 56 -3.18 -3.24 22.11
C LYS A 56 -3.43 -4.47 21.24
N ASP A 57 -3.88 -5.58 21.81
CA ASP A 57 -4.13 -6.80 21.03
C ASP A 57 -5.39 -6.64 20.15
N THR A 58 -6.40 -5.94 20.66
CA THR A 58 -7.58 -5.55 19.86
C THR A 58 -7.18 -4.59 18.73
N ASP A 59 -6.31 -3.62 19.01
CA ASP A 59 -5.83 -2.66 18.01
C ASP A 59 -5.08 -3.36 16.87
N ILE A 60 -4.13 -4.24 17.21
CA ILE A 60 -3.35 -5.01 16.22
C ILE A 60 -4.27 -5.94 15.43
N PHE A 61 -5.23 -6.58 16.08
CA PHE A 61 -6.23 -7.38 15.38
C PHE A 61 -7.03 -6.55 14.37
N LEU A 62 -7.46 -5.35 14.76
CA LEU A 62 -8.23 -4.47 13.88
C LEU A 62 -7.42 -4.10 12.63
N PHE A 63 -6.14 -3.77 12.78
CA PHE A 63 -5.26 -3.48 11.64
C PHE A 63 -5.24 -4.65 10.66
N LYS A 64 -5.04 -5.88 11.17
CA LYS A 64 -5.02 -7.11 10.36
C LYS A 64 -6.36 -7.39 9.67
N ALA A 65 -7.45 -7.30 10.42
CA ALA A 65 -8.79 -7.56 9.92
C ALA A 65 -9.13 -6.60 8.77
N VAL A 66 -8.88 -5.30 8.96
CA VAL A 66 -9.10 -4.29 7.92
C VAL A 66 -8.16 -4.51 6.72
N PHE A 67 -6.86 -4.77 6.97
CA PHE A 67 -5.87 -4.98 5.90
C PHE A 67 -6.19 -6.23 5.04
N SER A 68 -6.78 -7.28 5.62
CA SER A 68 -7.19 -8.47 4.86
C SER A 68 -8.20 -8.19 3.72
N THR A 69 -8.86 -7.03 3.74
CA THR A 69 -9.89 -6.62 2.76
C THR A 69 -9.38 -5.66 1.67
N LEU A 70 -8.06 -5.39 1.63
CA LEU A 70 -7.47 -4.59 0.55
C LEU A 70 -7.49 -5.36 -0.77
N THR A 71 -7.44 -4.60 -1.86
CA THR A 71 -7.34 -5.16 -3.20
C THR A 71 -6.09 -6.04 -3.31
N ASN A 72 -6.31 -7.26 -3.79
CA ASN A 72 -5.27 -8.25 -4.03
C ASN A 72 -4.53 -8.75 -2.77
N VAL A 73 -5.16 -8.72 -1.59
CA VAL A 73 -4.61 -9.36 -0.36
C VAL A 73 -5.11 -10.79 -0.22
N ASN A 74 -6.41 -10.97 0.03
CA ASN A 74 -6.97 -12.27 0.38
C ASN A 74 -8.24 -12.60 -0.42
N PHE A 75 -8.20 -13.75 -1.09
CA PHE A 75 -9.27 -14.30 -1.91
C PHE A 75 -9.79 -15.64 -1.39
N ASP A 76 -9.30 -16.10 -0.24
CA ASP A 76 -9.70 -17.36 0.36
C ASP A 76 -10.89 -17.15 1.32
N PRO A 77 -12.10 -17.63 0.98
CA PRO A 77 -13.29 -17.41 1.79
C PRO A 77 -13.16 -17.96 3.22
N GLU A 78 -12.48 -19.10 3.40
CA GLU A 78 -12.33 -19.75 4.71
C GLU A 78 -11.48 -18.90 5.67
N ARG A 79 -10.58 -18.07 5.14
CA ARG A 79 -9.73 -17.18 5.95
C ARG A 79 -10.50 -16.02 6.57
N PHE A 80 -11.66 -15.64 6.03
CA PHE A 80 -12.48 -14.56 6.58
C PHE A 80 -13.34 -15.01 7.77
N VAL A 81 -13.73 -16.28 7.84
CA VAL A 81 -14.54 -16.85 8.94
C VAL A 81 -13.93 -16.59 10.33
N PRO A 82 -12.65 -16.94 10.60
CA PRO A 82 -12.06 -16.69 11.92
C PRO A 82 -11.90 -15.19 12.21
N LEU A 83 -11.65 -14.35 11.19
CA LEU A 83 -11.54 -12.89 11.37
C LEU A 83 -12.89 -12.28 11.80
N ILE A 84 -13.98 -12.65 11.13
CA ILE A 84 -15.32 -12.15 11.46
C ILE A 84 -15.69 -12.56 12.90
N ARG A 85 -15.48 -13.82 13.25
CA ARG A 85 -15.76 -14.33 14.60
C ARG A 85 -14.91 -13.63 15.66
N LYS A 86 -13.62 -13.42 15.40
CA LYS A 86 -12.72 -12.76 16.34
C LYS A 86 -13.07 -11.28 16.55
N ALA A 87 -13.52 -10.58 15.51
CA ALA A 87 -14.00 -9.20 15.65
C ALA A 87 -15.20 -9.11 16.60
N VAL A 88 -16.14 -10.06 16.49
CA VAL A 88 -17.31 -10.14 17.38
C VAL A 88 -16.92 -10.55 18.79
N GLU A 89 -16.02 -11.52 18.96
CA GLU A 89 -15.48 -11.91 20.26
C GLU A 89 -14.87 -10.71 21.00
N LEU A 90 -13.97 -9.99 20.33
CA LEU A 90 -13.32 -8.80 20.91
C LEU A 90 -14.32 -7.69 21.22
N ARG A 91 -15.36 -7.53 20.39
CA ARG A 91 -16.45 -6.57 20.65
C ARG A 91 -17.17 -6.91 21.96
N GLU A 92 -17.52 -8.17 22.19
CA GLU A 92 -18.16 -8.59 23.44
C GLU A 92 -17.23 -8.46 24.64
N CYS A 93 -15.93 -8.78 24.50
CA CYS A 93 -14.93 -8.53 25.53
C CYS A 93 -14.85 -7.04 25.91
N MET A 94 -14.87 -6.14 24.93
CA MET A 94 -14.84 -4.70 25.17
C MET A 94 -16.12 -4.19 25.82
N LYS A 95 -17.30 -4.71 25.45
CA LYS A 95 -18.57 -4.38 26.13
C LYS A 95 -18.52 -4.78 27.61
N ALA A 96 -17.98 -5.95 27.93
CA ALA A 96 -17.84 -6.40 29.30
C ALA A 96 -16.91 -5.49 30.13
N ARG A 97 -15.94 -4.81 29.49
CA ARG A 97 -15.07 -3.81 30.13
C ARG A 97 -15.76 -2.45 30.34
N LEU A 98 -16.77 -2.11 29.54
CA LEU A 98 -17.57 -0.88 29.72
C LEU A 98 -18.63 -1.02 30.81
N ALA A 99 -19.17 -2.21 31.05
CA ALA A 99 -20.26 -2.43 32.00
C ALA A 99 -19.96 -1.92 33.44
N PRO A 100 -18.76 -2.16 34.02
CA PRO A 100 -18.40 -1.60 35.34
C PRO A 100 -18.30 -0.06 35.37
N LEU A 101 -18.16 0.58 34.21
CA LEU A 101 -18.10 2.04 34.08
C LEU A 101 -19.48 2.68 33.96
N GLY A 102 -20.57 1.89 34.02
CA GLY A 102 -21.95 2.37 33.92
C GLY A 102 -22.33 2.88 32.52
N LEU A 103 -21.58 2.49 31.49
CA LEU A 103 -21.77 2.95 30.12
C LEU A 103 -22.57 1.95 29.31
N THR A 104 -23.50 2.46 28.51
CA THR A 104 -24.25 1.70 27.51
C THR A 104 -23.73 2.02 26.12
N VAL A 105 -23.54 0.98 25.31
CA VAL A 105 -23.21 1.14 23.89
C VAL A 105 -24.50 1.27 23.08
N PRO A 106 -24.50 2.07 22.00
CA PRO A 106 -25.70 2.22 21.18
C PRO A 106 -26.09 0.88 20.55
N ALA A 107 -27.40 0.60 20.52
CA ALA A 107 -27.96 -0.62 19.94
C ALA A 107 -28.01 -0.53 18.40
N LEU A 108 -26.83 -0.39 17.79
CA LEU A 108 -26.65 -0.44 16.34
C LEU A 108 -26.59 -1.89 15.88
N ASP A 109 -27.09 -2.17 14.68
CA ASP A 109 -27.07 -3.50 14.07
C ASP A 109 -25.66 -4.14 14.10
N ALA A 110 -24.62 -3.38 13.72
CA ALA A 110 -23.23 -3.83 13.81
C ALA A 110 -22.75 -4.16 15.23
N VAL A 111 -23.32 -3.52 16.25
CA VAL A 111 -22.99 -3.75 17.67
C VAL A 111 -23.69 -5.00 18.20
N THR A 112 -24.86 -5.36 17.67
CA THR A 112 -25.61 -6.57 18.05
C THR A 112 -25.40 -7.75 17.11
N PHE A 113 -24.75 -7.54 15.97
CA PHE A 113 -24.48 -8.54 14.93
C PHE A 113 -23.90 -9.83 15.52
N ALA A 114 -24.50 -10.98 15.17
CA ALA A 114 -24.00 -12.30 15.53
C ALA A 114 -23.66 -13.09 14.24
N PRO A 115 -22.44 -13.64 14.12
CA PRO A 115 -22.02 -14.35 12.93
C PRO A 115 -22.77 -15.68 12.77
N ALA A 116 -23.19 -15.99 11.55
CA ALA A 116 -23.80 -17.27 11.22
C ALA A 116 -22.86 -18.46 11.48
N ALA A 117 -23.45 -19.65 11.63
CA ALA A 117 -22.74 -20.86 12.01
C ALA A 117 -21.81 -21.41 10.90
N ASP A 118 -22.16 -21.20 9.64
CA ASP A 118 -21.46 -21.72 8.47
C ASP A 118 -21.08 -20.62 7.47
N LEU A 119 -20.25 -20.99 6.48
CA LEU A 119 -19.74 -20.07 5.47
C LEU A 119 -20.88 -19.48 4.62
N ALA A 120 -21.86 -20.29 4.24
CA ALA A 120 -22.98 -19.85 3.41
C ALA A 120 -23.83 -18.79 4.13
N GLY A 121 -24.10 -18.97 5.42
CA GLY A 121 -24.79 -17.99 6.25
C GLY A 121 -23.99 -16.70 6.41
N LEU A 122 -22.67 -16.78 6.55
CA LEU A 122 -21.81 -15.59 6.59
C LEU A 122 -21.81 -14.84 5.25
N VAL A 123 -21.79 -15.54 4.13
CA VAL A 123 -21.94 -14.90 2.81
C VAL A 123 -23.29 -14.17 2.72
N ALA A 124 -24.39 -14.82 3.09
CA ALA A 124 -25.72 -14.20 3.08
C ALA A 124 -25.82 -12.98 4.00
N GLN A 125 -25.20 -13.01 5.19
CA GLN A 125 -25.10 -11.84 6.05
C GLN A 125 -24.30 -10.70 5.40
N GLY A 126 -23.18 -11.02 4.75
CA GLY A 126 -22.36 -10.03 4.06
C GLY A 126 -23.06 -9.31 2.91
N GLU A 127 -23.93 -10.00 2.17
CA GLU A 127 -24.73 -9.41 1.09
C GLU A 127 -25.67 -8.29 1.57
N LEU A 128 -26.04 -8.28 2.86
CA LEU A 128 -26.88 -7.24 3.48
C LEU A 128 -26.09 -5.97 3.87
N HIS A 129 -24.76 -6.03 3.90
CA HIS A 129 -23.91 -4.97 4.46
C HIS A 129 -22.91 -4.39 3.44
N ALA A 130 -23.30 -4.36 2.16
CA ALA A 130 -22.44 -3.84 1.10
C ALA A 130 -22.05 -2.35 1.34
N ILE A 131 -20.75 -2.05 1.19
CA ILE A 131 -20.15 -0.73 1.52
C ILE A 131 -20.68 0.41 0.61
N ASN A 132 -21.35 0.11 -0.50
CA ASN A 132 -21.84 1.08 -1.47
C ASN A 132 -23.26 1.62 -1.20
N ALA A 133 -23.89 1.19 -0.11
CA ALA A 133 -25.25 1.60 0.27
C ALA A 133 -25.31 2.13 1.70
N VAL A 134 -24.24 2.77 2.18
CA VAL A 134 -24.12 3.28 3.56
C VAL A 134 -24.72 4.67 3.76
N ASP A 135 -25.09 5.38 2.69
CA ASP A 135 -25.82 6.64 2.75
C ASP A 135 -26.72 6.87 1.53
N LYS A 136 -27.79 7.65 1.72
CA LYS A 136 -28.71 8.05 0.64
C LYS A 136 -28.18 9.26 -0.14
N ASN A 137 -27.39 10.11 0.51
CA ASN A 137 -26.74 11.24 -0.15
C ASN A 137 -25.47 10.73 -0.87
N PRO A 138 -25.35 10.89 -2.20
CA PRO A 138 -24.23 10.38 -2.97
C PRO A 138 -22.88 10.99 -2.56
N ASP A 139 -22.85 12.26 -2.12
CA ASP A 139 -21.63 12.94 -1.72
C ASP A 139 -21.17 12.49 -0.33
N ILE A 140 -22.10 12.25 0.60
CA ILE A 140 -21.78 11.64 1.90
C ILE A 140 -21.32 10.19 1.72
N GLN A 141 -22.00 9.43 0.86
CA GLN A 141 -21.60 8.07 0.48
C GLN A 141 -20.17 8.05 -0.09
N SER A 142 -19.83 9.00 -0.97
CA SER A 142 -18.50 9.17 -1.54
C SER A 142 -17.43 9.42 -0.47
N LEU A 143 -17.69 10.30 0.49
CA LEU A 143 -16.76 10.59 1.57
C LEU A 143 -16.65 9.45 2.59
N LYS A 144 -17.76 8.74 2.90
CA LYS A 144 -17.74 7.52 3.72
C LYS A 144 -16.84 6.45 3.10
N GLN A 145 -16.98 6.22 1.79
CA GLN A 145 -16.09 5.31 1.05
C GLN A 145 -14.64 5.78 1.09
N THR A 146 -14.41 7.08 0.88
CA THR A 146 -13.06 7.66 0.95
C THR A 146 -12.39 7.41 2.30
N VAL A 147 -13.12 7.59 3.40
CA VAL A 147 -12.62 7.32 4.77
C VAL A 147 -12.37 5.83 4.98
N ILE A 148 -13.31 4.94 4.63
CA ILE A 148 -13.13 3.48 4.79
C ILE A 148 -11.93 2.99 3.97
N TYR A 149 -11.78 3.46 2.73
CA TYR A 149 -10.65 3.09 1.87
C TYR A 149 -9.33 3.72 2.34
N GLY A 150 -9.35 4.93 2.91
CA GLY A 150 -8.18 5.50 3.57
C GLY A 150 -7.75 4.69 4.79
N ILE A 151 -8.69 4.33 5.67
CA ILE A 151 -8.47 3.47 6.85
C ILE A 151 -7.84 2.13 6.47
N LYS A 152 -8.27 1.54 5.35
CA LYS A 152 -7.67 0.34 4.78
C LYS A 152 -6.17 0.51 4.52
N GLY A 153 -5.76 1.62 3.90
CA GLY A 153 -4.35 1.92 3.70
C GLY A 153 -3.58 2.17 5.01
N VAL A 154 -4.18 2.92 5.95
CA VAL A 154 -3.59 3.19 7.29
C VAL A 154 -3.32 1.88 8.02
N ALA A 155 -4.30 0.98 8.06
CA ALA A 155 -4.23 -0.31 8.72
C ALA A 155 -3.09 -1.18 8.17
N ALA A 156 -2.83 -1.13 6.87
CA ALA A 156 -1.74 -1.89 6.25
C ALA A 156 -0.36 -1.43 6.76
N TYR A 157 -0.11 -0.11 6.82
CA TYR A 157 1.16 0.39 7.33
C TYR A 157 1.29 0.19 8.84
N ALA A 158 0.20 0.35 9.59
CA ALA A 158 0.18 0.11 11.02
C ALA A 158 0.45 -1.36 11.39
N ASP A 159 -0.05 -2.32 10.59
CA ASP A 159 0.23 -3.74 10.79
C ASP A 159 1.72 -4.07 10.58
N HIS A 160 2.32 -3.58 9.48
CA HIS A 160 3.77 -3.74 9.27
C HIS A 160 4.61 -3.09 10.37
N ALA A 161 4.22 -1.91 10.84
CA ALA A 161 4.87 -1.26 11.97
C ALA A 161 4.79 -2.13 13.24
N ALA A 162 3.61 -2.70 13.53
CA ALA A 162 3.40 -3.59 14.66
C ALA A 162 4.25 -4.88 14.58
N LEU A 163 4.43 -5.44 13.39
CA LEU A 163 5.32 -6.59 13.16
C LEU A 163 6.78 -6.29 13.49
N LEU A 164 7.18 -5.02 13.44
CA LEU A 164 8.51 -4.50 13.80
C LEU A 164 8.56 -3.91 15.22
N GLY A 165 7.54 -4.16 16.03
CA GLY A 165 7.46 -3.70 17.43
C GLY A 165 7.08 -2.23 17.59
N GLN A 166 6.77 -1.52 16.51
CA GLN A 166 6.33 -0.13 16.53
C GLN A 166 4.81 -0.05 16.70
N TYR A 167 4.33 0.86 17.54
CA TYR A 167 2.90 0.99 17.81
C TYR A 167 2.57 2.38 18.34
N ASP A 168 1.48 2.95 17.84
CA ASP A 168 0.92 4.21 18.32
C ASP A 168 -0.61 4.06 18.46
N ALA A 169 -1.10 4.20 19.69
CA ALA A 169 -2.51 4.05 20.03
C ALA A 169 -3.41 5.09 19.34
N THR A 170 -2.86 6.23 18.91
CA THR A 170 -3.62 7.27 18.19
C THR A 170 -4.08 6.80 16.81
N ILE A 171 -3.34 5.88 16.18
CA ILE A 171 -3.72 5.27 14.90
C ILE A 171 -4.97 4.40 15.11
N ALA A 172 -4.97 3.54 16.12
CA ALA A 172 -6.12 2.71 16.46
C ALA A 172 -7.33 3.56 16.86
N ALA A 173 -7.12 4.59 17.69
CA ALA A 173 -8.17 5.53 18.08
C ALA A 173 -8.84 6.20 16.87
N TYR A 174 -8.07 6.60 15.86
CA TYR A 174 -8.62 7.11 14.61
C TYR A 174 -9.40 6.05 13.83
N ILE A 175 -8.86 4.85 13.66
CA ILE A 175 -9.54 3.77 12.93
C ILE A 175 -10.88 3.43 13.61
N TYR A 176 -10.91 3.35 14.95
CA TYR A 176 -12.15 3.18 15.70
C TYR A 176 -13.15 4.32 15.42
N LYS A 177 -12.70 5.58 15.51
CA LYS A 177 -13.55 6.75 15.24
C LYS A 177 -14.12 6.74 13.82
N GLY A 178 -13.29 6.43 12.83
CA GLY A 178 -13.68 6.46 11.41
C GLY A 178 -14.64 5.33 11.04
N LEU A 179 -14.38 4.10 11.50
CA LEU A 179 -15.27 2.96 11.28
C LEU A 179 -16.58 3.10 12.06
N ALA A 180 -16.56 3.59 13.29
CA ALA A 180 -17.78 3.87 14.05
C ALA A 180 -18.61 4.98 13.39
N SER A 181 -17.96 6.05 12.92
CA SER A 181 -18.62 7.14 12.18
C SER A 181 -19.28 6.66 10.89
N ALA A 182 -18.78 5.62 10.25
CA ALA A 182 -19.38 5.08 9.02
C ALA A 182 -20.80 4.55 9.21
N LEU A 183 -21.19 4.20 10.45
CA LEU A 183 -22.56 3.79 10.81
C LEU A 183 -23.49 4.98 11.13
N ARG A 184 -22.96 6.20 11.22
CA ARG A 184 -23.73 7.40 11.55
C ARG A 184 -24.42 7.97 10.31
N THR A 185 -25.60 8.55 10.53
CA THR A 185 -26.43 9.19 9.49
C THR A 185 -26.68 10.68 9.77
N ASP A 186 -26.07 11.23 10.82
CA ASP A 186 -26.26 12.59 11.30
C ASP A 186 -25.07 13.52 11.01
N LEU A 187 -23.98 12.99 10.43
CA LEU A 187 -22.80 13.78 10.04
C LEU A 187 -23.01 14.44 8.67
N ASP A 188 -22.74 15.74 8.61
CA ASP A 188 -22.77 16.52 7.36
C ASP A 188 -21.48 16.35 6.52
N LEU A 189 -21.46 16.98 5.35
CA LEU A 189 -20.31 16.94 4.42
C LEU A 189 -19.03 17.47 5.06
N GLY A 190 -19.11 18.55 5.86
CA GLY A 190 -17.95 19.16 6.50
C GLY A 190 -17.30 18.23 7.51
N ALA A 191 -18.11 17.54 8.32
CA ALA A 191 -17.65 16.52 9.25
C ALA A 191 -16.96 15.35 8.53
N TRP A 192 -17.48 14.92 7.38
CA TRP A 192 -16.87 13.87 6.57
C TRP A 192 -15.55 14.29 5.91
N VAL A 193 -15.45 15.53 5.43
CA VAL A 193 -14.18 16.10 4.97
C VAL A 193 -13.15 16.14 6.10
N ALA A 194 -13.56 16.56 7.30
CA ALA A 194 -12.68 16.58 8.47
C ALA A 194 -12.17 15.17 8.84
N LEU A 195 -13.05 14.15 8.83
CA LEU A 195 -12.66 12.75 9.04
C LEU A 195 -11.68 12.24 7.98
N ALA A 196 -11.81 12.66 6.72
CA ALA A 196 -10.87 12.32 5.65
C ALA A 196 -9.49 12.99 5.86
N MET A 197 -9.46 14.23 6.35
CA MET A 197 -8.20 14.92 6.69
C MET A 197 -7.54 14.32 7.93
N GLU A 198 -8.32 13.91 8.93
CA GLU A 198 -7.82 13.14 10.07
C GLU A 198 -7.22 11.79 9.62
N CYS A 199 -7.80 11.14 8.60
CA CYS A 199 -7.22 9.94 7.98
C CYS A 199 -5.80 10.18 7.48
N GLY A 200 -5.59 11.31 6.81
CA GLY A 200 -4.28 11.69 6.30
C GLY A 200 -3.25 11.85 7.40
N LYS A 201 -3.65 12.46 8.54
CA LYS A 201 -2.78 12.61 9.72
C LYS A 201 -2.46 11.25 10.36
N ALA A 202 -3.46 10.39 10.54
CA ALA A 202 -3.25 9.04 11.07
C ALA A 202 -2.35 8.20 10.15
N ASN A 203 -2.50 8.34 8.83
CA ASN A 203 -1.62 7.68 7.87
C ASN A 203 -0.20 8.21 7.91
N LEU A 204 -0.01 9.53 8.09
CA LEU A 204 1.33 10.11 8.28
C LEU A 204 2.03 9.48 9.48
N THR A 205 1.33 9.36 10.62
CA THR A 205 1.87 8.69 11.81
C THR A 205 2.17 7.22 11.52
N ALA A 206 1.29 6.50 10.84
CA ALA A 206 1.51 5.10 10.48
C ALA A 206 2.76 4.91 9.60
N MET A 207 2.93 5.73 8.56
CA MET A 207 4.14 5.68 7.72
C MET A 207 5.40 6.11 8.48
N GLN A 208 5.31 7.09 9.38
CA GLN A 208 6.42 7.51 10.23
C GLN A 208 6.92 6.38 11.13
N ILE A 209 6.03 5.70 11.85
CA ILE A 209 6.43 4.61 12.74
C ILE A 209 6.89 3.37 11.94
N LEU A 210 6.37 3.16 10.73
CA LEU A 210 6.86 2.12 9.83
C LEU A 210 8.27 2.44 9.30
N ASP A 211 8.55 3.68 8.90
CA ASP A 211 9.90 4.14 8.53
C ASP A 211 10.88 3.92 9.68
N ALA A 212 10.52 4.32 10.91
CA ALA A 212 11.34 4.09 12.10
C ALA A 212 11.56 2.59 12.39
N GLY A 213 10.52 1.76 12.23
CA GLY A 213 10.62 0.31 12.39
C GLY A 213 11.58 -0.32 11.37
N ASN A 214 11.40 0.00 10.09
CA ASN A 214 12.23 -0.53 9.00
C ASN A 214 13.69 -0.06 9.13
N THR A 215 13.91 1.24 9.29
CA THR A 215 15.26 1.81 9.35
C THR A 215 16.00 1.45 10.65
N GLY A 216 15.28 1.35 11.78
CA GLY A 216 15.85 0.85 13.03
C GLY A 216 16.24 -0.62 12.96
N ALA A 217 15.37 -1.46 12.37
CA ALA A 217 15.61 -2.89 12.22
C ALA A 217 16.73 -3.17 11.22
N TYR A 218 16.76 -2.51 10.05
CA TYR A 218 17.58 -2.91 8.90
C TYR A 218 18.64 -1.88 8.44
N GLY A 219 18.68 -0.72 9.09
CA GLY A 219 19.51 0.43 8.72
C GLY A 219 18.80 1.35 7.72
N HIS A 220 19.22 2.62 7.64
CA HIS A 220 18.70 3.51 6.60
C HIS A 220 19.09 2.99 5.20
N PRO A 221 18.19 3.03 4.21
CA PRO A 221 18.53 2.70 2.83
C PRO A 221 19.74 3.50 2.35
N VAL A 222 20.59 2.87 1.52
CA VAL A 222 21.74 3.51 0.88
C VAL A 222 21.75 3.19 -0.62
N PRO A 223 22.32 4.07 -1.47
CA PRO A 223 22.43 3.83 -2.90
C PRO A 223 23.02 2.45 -3.19
N THR A 224 22.27 1.63 -3.91
CA THR A 224 22.62 0.23 -4.19
C THR A 224 22.24 -0.10 -5.62
N SER A 225 23.19 -0.66 -6.37
CA SER A 225 22.94 -1.20 -7.71
C SER A 225 22.39 -2.62 -7.58
N VAL A 226 21.28 -2.90 -8.25
CA VAL A 226 20.54 -4.17 -8.17
C VAL A 226 20.49 -4.81 -9.55
N PRO A 227 21.01 -6.04 -9.73
CA PRO A 227 20.96 -6.72 -11.01
C PRO A 227 19.55 -7.21 -11.32
N LEU A 228 19.15 -7.08 -12.60
CA LEU A 228 17.91 -7.65 -13.15
C LEU A 228 18.14 -8.99 -13.89
N GLY A 229 19.37 -9.50 -13.87
CA GLY A 229 19.72 -10.81 -14.40
C GLY A 229 19.44 -11.96 -13.42
N HIS A 230 19.95 -13.15 -13.72
CA HIS A 230 19.84 -14.31 -12.84
C HIS A 230 21.13 -15.13 -12.82
N ARG A 231 21.34 -15.85 -11.71
CA ARG A 231 22.43 -16.82 -11.55
C ARG A 231 21.91 -18.24 -11.65
N LYS A 232 22.75 -19.13 -12.17
CA LYS A 232 22.50 -20.56 -12.20
C LYS A 232 22.34 -21.08 -10.77
N GLY A 233 21.26 -21.81 -10.51
CA GLY A 233 21.03 -22.44 -9.21
C GLY A 233 19.60 -22.37 -8.72
N LYS A 234 19.38 -22.87 -7.49
CA LYS A 234 18.08 -22.84 -6.83
C LYS A 234 17.71 -21.41 -6.47
N CYS A 235 16.43 -21.09 -6.53
CA CYS A 235 15.98 -19.73 -6.29
C CYS A 235 14.61 -19.66 -5.61
N ILE A 236 14.39 -18.58 -4.85
CA ILE A 236 13.10 -18.19 -4.30
C ILE A 236 12.83 -16.74 -4.69
N LEU A 237 11.60 -16.46 -5.13
CA LEU A 237 11.11 -15.13 -5.40
C LEU A 237 10.25 -14.64 -4.23
N VAL A 238 10.57 -13.51 -3.62
CA VAL A 238 9.73 -12.87 -2.61
C VAL A 238 9.05 -11.63 -3.17
N SER A 239 7.75 -11.52 -2.94
CA SER A 239 6.91 -10.43 -3.42
C SER A 239 5.99 -9.95 -2.30
N GLY A 240 5.52 -8.70 -2.40
CA GLY A 240 4.79 -8.02 -1.32
C GLY A 240 5.62 -6.88 -0.74
N HIS A 241 5.53 -6.67 0.57
CA HIS A 241 6.12 -5.49 1.22
C HIS A 241 6.85 -5.80 2.53
N ASP A 242 6.68 -6.99 3.11
CA ASP A 242 7.13 -7.26 4.47
C ASP A 242 8.65 -7.57 4.53
N LEU A 243 9.41 -6.67 5.16
CA LEU A 243 10.86 -6.82 5.32
C LEU A 243 11.24 -7.86 6.38
N ARG A 244 10.38 -8.12 7.38
CA ARG A 244 10.62 -9.14 8.41
C ARG A 244 10.51 -10.53 7.81
N ASP A 245 9.51 -10.77 6.96
CA ASP A 245 9.41 -12.02 6.22
C ASP A 245 10.62 -12.24 5.29
N LEU A 246 11.10 -11.19 4.61
CA LEU A 246 12.35 -11.29 3.85
C LEU A 246 13.54 -11.64 4.75
N GLU A 247 13.70 -10.99 5.91
CA GLU A 247 14.78 -11.30 6.84
C GLU A 247 14.71 -12.75 7.35
N THR A 248 13.53 -13.22 7.74
CA THR A 248 13.30 -14.61 8.17
C THR A 248 13.66 -15.58 7.04
N LEU A 249 13.24 -15.29 5.81
CA LEU A 249 13.58 -16.11 4.64
C LEU A 249 15.10 -16.14 4.40
N LEU A 250 15.77 -14.98 4.45
CA LEU A 250 17.22 -14.87 4.28
C LEU A 250 17.97 -15.69 5.33
N LYS A 251 17.59 -15.56 6.60
CA LYS A 251 18.16 -16.34 7.71
C LYS A 251 17.98 -17.84 7.51
N GLN A 252 16.78 -18.27 7.11
CA GLN A 252 16.48 -19.70 6.94
C GLN A 252 17.07 -20.32 5.68
N THR A 253 17.49 -19.50 4.71
CA THR A 253 18.08 -19.94 3.43
C THR A 253 19.60 -19.81 3.39
N ASP A 254 20.21 -19.14 4.37
CA ASP A 254 21.65 -18.98 4.45
C ASP A 254 22.38 -20.33 4.43
N GLY A 255 23.42 -20.43 3.59
CA GLY A 255 24.19 -21.66 3.38
C GLY A 255 23.47 -22.79 2.63
N LYS A 256 22.23 -22.61 2.13
CA LYS A 256 21.48 -23.68 1.43
C LYS A 256 21.65 -23.71 -0.10
N GLY A 257 22.44 -22.80 -0.66
CA GLY A 257 22.64 -22.71 -2.11
C GLY A 257 21.37 -22.28 -2.86
N ILE A 258 20.54 -21.44 -2.23
CA ILE A 258 19.31 -20.88 -2.81
C ILE A 258 19.48 -19.36 -2.89
N ASP A 259 19.39 -18.81 -4.09
CA ASP A 259 19.40 -17.37 -4.30
C ASP A 259 18.01 -16.77 -4.06
N ILE A 260 17.96 -15.63 -3.36
CA ILE A 260 16.74 -14.89 -3.09
C ILE A 260 16.63 -13.72 -4.07
N TYR A 261 15.51 -13.68 -4.77
CA TYR A 261 15.13 -12.62 -5.69
C TYR A 261 13.94 -11.87 -5.11
N THR A 262 13.90 -10.56 -5.35
CA THR A 262 12.72 -9.73 -5.05
C THR A 262 11.84 -9.58 -6.30
N HIS A 263 10.55 -9.31 -6.11
CA HIS A 263 9.61 -8.92 -7.16
C HIS A 263 8.72 -7.76 -6.68
N GLY A 264 8.34 -6.87 -7.59
CA GLY A 264 7.48 -5.73 -7.31
C GLY A 264 8.00 -4.85 -6.16
N GLU A 265 7.13 -4.61 -5.18
CA GLU A 265 7.38 -3.73 -4.02
C GLU A 265 8.49 -4.21 -3.08
N MET A 266 9.09 -5.39 -3.33
CA MET A 266 10.27 -5.84 -2.58
C MET A 266 11.59 -5.30 -3.16
N LEU A 267 11.61 -4.68 -4.35
CA LEU A 267 12.84 -4.10 -4.96
C LEU A 267 13.62 -3.18 -3.99
N PRO A 268 12.99 -2.24 -3.26
CA PRO A 268 13.71 -1.30 -2.39
C PRO A 268 14.45 -1.95 -1.23
N THR A 269 14.12 -3.19 -0.88
CA THR A 269 14.75 -3.91 0.25
C THR A 269 16.25 -4.11 0.06
N HIS A 270 16.73 -4.11 -1.19
CA HIS A 270 18.15 -4.10 -1.54
C HIS A 270 18.91 -2.87 -1.04
N GLY A 271 18.22 -1.76 -0.79
CA GLY A 271 18.84 -0.55 -0.24
C GLY A 271 19.24 -0.70 1.23
N TYR A 272 18.65 -1.63 1.98
CA TYR A 272 18.83 -1.74 3.43
C TYR A 272 20.13 -2.48 3.79
N PRO A 273 21.08 -1.85 4.52
CA PRO A 273 22.41 -2.41 4.78
C PRO A 273 22.42 -3.79 5.43
N LYS A 274 21.52 -4.06 6.39
CA LYS A 274 21.51 -5.36 7.09
C LYS A 274 20.92 -6.48 6.22
N LEU A 275 19.98 -6.18 5.33
CA LEU A 275 19.38 -7.16 4.43
C LEU A 275 20.32 -7.50 3.28
N LYS A 276 20.98 -6.50 2.68
CA LYS A 276 21.93 -6.74 1.58
C LYS A 276 23.28 -7.35 2.02
N ALA A 277 23.49 -7.53 3.32
CA ALA A 277 24.67 -8.23 3.85
C ALA A 277 24.65 -9.74 3.55
N TYR A 278 23.48 -10.32 3.29
CA TYR A 278 23.32 -11.74 2.92
C TYR A 278 23.74 -11.95 1.46
N LYS A 279 24.79 -12.76 1.22
CA LYS A 279 25.40 -12.93 -0.11
C LYS A 279 24.50 -13.61 -1.16
N HIS A 280 23.53 -14.40 -0.71
CA HIS A 280 22.53 -15.05 -1.55
C HIS A 280 21.30 -14.17 -1.79
N PHE A 281 21.23 -12.97 -1.19
CA PHE A 281 20.25 -11.97 -1.59
C PHE A 281 20.74 -11.30 -2.89
N PHE A 282 20.29 -11.80 -4.03
CA PHE A 282 20.98 -11.56 -5.30
C PHE A 282 20.44 -10.34 -6.06
N GLY A 283 19.16 -10.35 -6.42
CA GLY A 283 18.66 -9.39 -7.42
C GLY A 283 17.16 -9.20 -7.42
N HIS A 284 16.68 -8.60 -8.50
CA HIS A 284 15.26 -8.37 -8.73
C HIS A 284 14.80 -9.08 -10.00
N TYR A 285 13.67 -9.75 -9.94
CA TYR A 285 13.11 -10.48 -11.07
C TYR A 285 11.72 -9.93 -11.42
N GLY A 286 11.55 -9.60 -12.69
CA GLY A 286 10.28 -9.11 -13.22
C GLY A 286 10.06 -7.62 -12.99
N THR A 287 8.79 -7.24 -12.90
CA THR A 287 8.36 -5.84 -12.88
C THR A 287 7.25 -5.60 -11.85
N ALA A 288 6.27 -4.75 -12.15
CA ALA A 288 5.13 -4.51 -11.27
C ALA A 288 4.16 -5.70 -11.24
N TRP A 289 3.37 -5.74 -10.16
CA TRP A 289 2.49 -6.85 -9.80
C TRP A 289 1.54 -7.32 -10.89
N GLN A 290 1.13 -6.46 -11.84
CA GLN A 290 0.21 -6.85 -12.90
C GLN A 290 0.80 -7.89 -13.87
N ASN A 291 2.13 -7.95 -13.99
CA ASN A 291 2.81 -8.87 -14.92
C ASN A 291 3.10 -10.25 -14.28
N GLN A 292 2.79 -10.42 -13.00
CA GLN A 292 3.15 -11.61 -12.23
C GLN A 292 2.62 -12.91 -12.84
N ILE A 293 1.48 -12.92 -13.53
CA ILE A 293 0.95 -14.16 -14.15
C ILE A 293 1.96 -14.76 -15.13
N LYS A 294 2.61 -13.90 -15.93
CA LYS A 294 3.62 -14.31 -16.90
C LYS A 294 4.96 -14.54 -16.21
N GLU A 295 5.36 -13.61 -15.35
CA GLU A 295 6.68 -13.63 -14.71
C GLU A 295 6.80 -14.81 -13.73
N PHE A 296 5.80 -15.07 -12.90
CA PHE A 296 5.81 -16.20 -11.95
C PHE A 296 5.73 -17.56 -12.65
N ALA A 297 5.05 -17.64 -13.80
CA ALA A 297 5.05 -18.86 -14.60
C ALA A 297 6.42 -19.16 -15.24
N ALA A 298 7.21 -18.12 -15.50
CA ALA A 298 8.56 -18.24 -16.07
C ALA A 298 9.64 -18.40 -15.00
N PHE A 299 9.37 -18.06 -13.75
CA PHE A 299 10.32 -18.19 -12.65
C PHE A 299 10.51 -19.68 -12.25
N PRO A 300 11.74 -20.22 -12.28
CA PRO A 300 11.96 -21.67 -12.11
C PRO A 300 12.10 -22.12 -10.64
N GLY A 301 11.67 -21.28 -9.69
CA GLY A 301 11.81 -21.48 -8.24
C GLY A 301 10.49 -21.32 -7.47
N ALA A 302 10.57 -21.37 -6.14
CA ALA A 302 9.40 -21.15 -5.28
C ALA A 302 9.11 -19.65 -5.14
N ILE A 303 7.85 -19.29 -4.87
CA ILE A 303 7.40 -17.90 -4.77
C ILE A 303 6.74 -17.69 -3.40
N LEU A 304 7.13 -16.65 -2.66
CA LEU A 304 6.54 -16.26 -1.38
C LEU A 304 5.85 -14.89 -1.51
N MET A 305 4.54 -14.87 -1.28
CA MET A 305 3.73 -13.65 -1.24
C MET A 305 3.52 -13.20 0.20
N THR A 306 4.16 -12.09 0.59
CA THR A 306 4.09 -11.53 1.96
C THR A 306 2.90 -10.61 2.16
N THR A 307 2.51 -9.88 1.11
CA THR A 307 1.32 -9.01 1.08
C THR A 307 0.71 -8.95 -0.33
N ASN A 308 -0.20 -8.00 -0.56
CA ASN A 308 -0.66 -7.68 -1.90
C ASN A 308 0.49 -7.23 -2.82
N CYS A 309 0.41 -7.44 -4.13
CA CYS A 309 -0.78 -7.84 -4.89
C CYS A 309 -0.66 -9.28 -5.41
N ILE A 310 -1.43 -10.22 -4.86
CA ILE A 310 -1.59 -11.56 -5.46
C ILE A 310 -2.65 -11.52 -6.56
N GLN A 311 -2.32 -12.05 -7.73
CA GLN A 311 -3.28 -12.36 -8.78
C GLN A 311 -3.63 -13.85 -8.77
N LYS A 312 -4.67 -14.24 -9.50
CA LYS A 312 -5.05 -15.65 -9.67
C LYS A 312 -3.86 -16.49 -10.13
N PRO A 313 -3.30 -17.37 -9.28
CA PRO A 313 -2.22 -18.24 -9.70
C PRO A 313 -2.69 -19.15 -10.82
N THR A 314 -1.84 -19.33 -11.84
CA THR A 314 -2.11 -20.30 -12.90
C THR A 314 -1.66 -21.69 -12.44
N MET A 315 -2.19 -22.73 -13.08
CA MET A 315 -1.76 -24.11 -12.78
C MET A 315 -0.26 -24.35 -13.00
N ALA A 316 0.41 -23.51 -13.79
CA ALA A 316 1.85 -23.61 -14.04
C ALA A 316 2.70 -23.36 -12.78
N TYR A 317 2.23 -22.50 -11.86
CA TYR A 317 2.99 -22.13 -10.66
C TYR A 317 2.18 -22.21 -9.36
N LEU A 318 0.88 -22.56 -9.40
CA LEU A 318 0.07 -22.77 -8.19
C LEU A 318 0.75 -23.72 -7.17
N PRO A 319 1.40 -24.83 -7.57
CA PRO A 319 2.12 -25.70 -6.62
C PRO A 319 3.42 -25.09 -6.06
N ASN A 320 3.87 -23.95 -6.60
CA ASN A 320 5.16 -23.32 -6.29
C ASN A 320 4.99 -21.99 -5.55
N ILE A 321 3.78 -21.45 -5.47
CA ILE A 321 3.46 -20.21 -4.79
C ILE A 321 2.93 -20.48 -3.38
N PHE A 322 3.47 -19.71 -2.44
CA PHE A 322 3.13 -19.74 -1.03
C PHE A 322 2.62 -18.37 -0.61
N THR A 323 1.63 -18.37 0.27
CA THR A 323 1.11 -17.15 0.91
C THR A 323 1.54 -17.14 2.37
N THR A 324 1.83 -15.97 2.91
CA THR A 324 2.08 -15.77 4.35
C THR A 324 1.33 -14.55 4.85
N GLY A 325 1.28 -14.36 6.17
CA GLY A 325 0.57 -13.25 6.80
C GLY A 325 -0.91 -13.20 6.40
N LEU A 326 -1.34 -12.03 5.92
CA LEU A 326 -2.74 -11.79 5.56
C LEU A 326 -3.09 -12.26 4.14
N VAL A 327 -2.11 -12.65 3.34
CA VAL A 327 -2.33 -13.11 1.96
C VAL A 327 -3.02 -14.47 1.98
N GLY A 328 -3.98 -14.65 1.08
CA GLY A 328 -4.67 -15.92 0.89
C GLY A 328 -5.20 -16.08 -0.52
N TRP A 329 -5.07 -17.28 -1.07
CA TRP A 329 -5.68 -17.66 -2.34
C TRP A 329 -6.13 -19.13 -2.29
N PRO A 330 -7.34 -19.49 -2.74
CA PRO A 330 -7.81 -20.87 -2.75
C PRO A 330 -6.85 -21.82 -3.47
N GLY A 331 -6.35 -22.83 -2.76
CA GLY A 331 -5.43 -23.84 -3.28
C GLY A 331 -3.94 -23.47 -3.23
N ALA A 332 -3.58 -22.24 -2.88
CA ALA A 332 -2.19 -21.89 -2.58
C ALA A 332 -1.85 -22.34 -1.15
N VAL A 333 -0.63 -22.84 -0.94
CA VAL A 333 -0.19 -23.25 0.40
C VAL A 333 0.04 -22.00 1.25
N HIS A 334 -0.55 -21.97 2.44
CA HIS A 334 -0.30 -20.91 3.42
C HIS A 334 0.77 -21.36 4.42
N VAL A 335 1.79 -20.52 4.65
CA VAL A 335 2.87 -20.74 5.61
C VAL A 335 2.85 -19.64 6.67
N GLY A 336 3.34 -19.94 7.87
CA GLY A 336 3.49 -18.95 8.93
C GLY A 336 4.72 -18.06 8.70
N ASN A 337 4.68 -16.83 9.22
CA ASN A 337 5.78 -15.85 9.11
C ASN A 337 7.10 -16.28 9.79
N GLU A 338 7.06 -17.28 10.68
CA GLU A 338 8.21 -17.78 11.44
C GLU A 338 8.87 -19.02 10.79
N ASP A 339 8.21 -19.71 9.87
CA ASP A 339 8.69 -20.99 9.31
C ASP A 339 8.40 -21.08 7.81
N PHE A 340 9.47 -20.92 7.02
CA PHE A 340 9.45 -21.07 5.57
C PHE A 340 10.05 -22.40 5.09
N SER A 341 10.13 -23.41 5.95
CA SER A 341 10.63 -24.75 5.61
C SER A 341 9.94 -25.36 4.38
N ALA A 342 8.62 -25.18 4.24
CA ALA A 342 7.87 -25.65 3.08
C ALA A 342 8.27 -24.94 1.77
N VAL A 343 8.49 -23.62 1.82
CA VAL A 343 8.97 -22.81 0.69
C VAL A 343 10.36 -23.27 0.27
N ILE A 344 11.24 -23.45 1.25
CA ILE A 344 12.64 -23.85 1.04
C ILE A 344 12.72 -25.26 0.45
N LYS A 345 11.95 -26.20 1.01
CA LYS A 345 11.86 -27.56 0.48
C LYS A 345 11.42 -27.54 -0.98
N ARG A 346 10.39 -26.75 -1.30
CA ARG A 346 9.90 -26.65 -2.67
C ARG A 346 10.94 -26.05 -3.63
N ALA A 347 11.67 -25.03 -3.19
CA ALA A 347 12.74 -24.43 -4.00
C ALA A 347 13.87 -25.42 -4.32
N LEU A 348 14.21 -26.32 -3.39
CA LEU A 348 15.23 -27.36 -3.59
C LEU A 348 14.77 -28.44 -4.59
N GLU A 349 13.48 -28.77 -4.61
CA GLU A 349 12.87 -29.72 -5.55
C GLU A 349 12.76 -29.17 -6.98
N LEU A 350 12.57 -27.85 -7.12
CA LEU A 350 12.39 -27.19 -8.41
C LEU A 350 13.71 -27.05 -9.18
N PRO A 351 13.70 -26.97 -10.52
CA PRO A 351 14.93 -26.93 -11.32
C PRO A 351 15.89 -25.81 -10.91
N GLY A 352 15.35 -24.61 -10.63
CA GLY A 352 16.14 -23.39 -10.55
C GLY A 352 16.57 -22.89 -11.94
N PHE A 353 17.34 -21.81 -12.00
CA PHE A 353 17.92 -21.34 -13.25
C PHE A 353 19.03 -22.28 -13.74
N THR A 354 19.07 -22.55 -15.03
CA THR A 354 20.01 -23.50 -15.66
C THR A 354 21.31 -22.86 -16.12
N ASP A 355 21.32 -21.54 -16.23
CA ASP A 355 22.39 -20.70 -16.74
C ASP A 355 22.51 -19.41 -15.92
N ASP A 356 23.58 -18.66 -16.18
CA ASP A 356 23.76 -17.30 -15.68
C ASP A 356 23.41 -16.33 -16.81
N VAL A 357 22.57 -15.34 -16.52
CA VAL A 357 22.25 -14.25 -17.45
C VAL A 357 22.59 -12.93 -16.78
N GLU A 358 23.54 -12.21 -17.37
CA GLU A 358 23.83 -10.83 -16.99
C GLU A 358 22.70 -9.93 -17.50
N GLY A 359 22.05 -9.22 -16.57
CA GLY A 359 21.02 -8.24 -16.88
C GLY A 359 21.50 -6.82 -16.61
N VAL A 360 20.75 -5.83 -17.10
CA VAL A 360 20.96 -4.44 -16.68
C VAL A 360 20.79 -4.31 -15.17
N SER A 361 21.36 -3.25 -14.58
CA SER A 361 21.19 -2.96 -13.16
C SER A 361 20.42 -1.65 -12.96
N VAL A 362 19.65 -1.59 -11.88
CA VAL A 362 18.88 -0.42 -11.45
C VAL A 362 19.38 0.07 -10.11
N ASN A 363 19.21 1.37 -9.82
CA ASN A 363 19.66 1.95 -8.57
C ASN A 363 18.48 2.16 -7.61
N VAL A 364 18.64 1.71 -6.37
CA VAL A 364 17.69 1.88 -5.28
C VAL A 364 18.35 2.52 -4.07
N GLY A 365 17.55 2.86 -3.05
CA GLY A 365 18.06 3.25 -1.74
C GLY A 365 18.28 4.75 -1.57
N PHE A 366 17.51 5.57 -2.28
CA PHE A 366 17.49 7.02 -2.12
C PHE A 366 16.42 7.46 -1.11
N GLY A 367 16.38 6.82 0.06
CA GLY A 367 15.49 7.21 1.16
C GLY A 367 15.86 8.60 1.74
N HIS A 368 15.04 9.12 2.66
CA HIS A 368 15.22 10.49 3.18
C HIS A 368 16.63 10.74 3.73
N ASN A 369 17.21 9.84 4.52
CA ASN A 369 18.54 10.01 5.07
C ASN A 369 19.63 10.17 3.98
N THR A 370 19.55 9.37 2.90
CA THR A 370 20.48 9.48 1.77
C THR A 370 20.32 10.80 1.03
N VAL A 371 19.08 11.14 0.65
CA VAL A 371 18.82 12.39 -0.11
C VAL A 371 19.20 13.61 0.73
N MET A 372 18.93 13.58 2.03
CA MET A 372 19.31 14.63 2.97
C MET A 372 20.82 14.77 3.12
N SER A 373 21.58 13.67 3.07
CA SER A 373 23.05 13.72 3.12
C SER A 373 23.68 14.46 1.92
N VAL A 374 22.97 14.52 0.79
CA VAL A 374 23.39 15.23 -0.43
C VAL A 374 22.61 16.52 -0.67
N ALA A 375 21.77 16.95 0.27
CA ALA A 375 20.95 18.15 0.15
C ALA A 375 21.76 19.42 -0.20
N PRO A 376 22.97 19.68 0.37
CA PRO A 376 23.77 20.84 -0.03
C PRO A 376 24.08 20.87 -1.53
N ALA A 377 24.48 19.75 -2.13
CA ALA A 377 24.78 19.65 -3.55
C ALA A 377 23.51 19.83 -4.41
N VAL A 378 22.37 19.28 -3.97
CA VAL A 378 21.06 19.48 -4.63
C VAL A 378 20.66 20.96 -4.60
N ILE A 379 20.77 21.61 -3.45
CA ILE A 379 20.44 23.03 -3.27
C ILE A 379 21.34 23.91 -4.14
N GLU A 380 22.65 23.64 -4.17
CA GLU A 380 23.60 24.36 -5.03
C GLU A 380 23.25 24.18 -6.52
N ALA A 381 22.93 22.95 -6.95
CA ALA A 381 22.55 22.67 -8.32
C ALA A 381 21.26 23.40 -8.73
N VAL A 382 20.28 23.52 -7.83
CA VAL A 382 19.06 24.30 -8.06
C VAL A 382 19.37 25.81 -8.12
N LYS A 383 20.12 26.34 -7.15
CA LYS A 383 20.50 27.77 -7.11
C LYS A 383 21.36 28.18 -8.32
N ALA A 384 22.18 27.27 -8.84
CA ALA A 384 22.99 27.48 -10.03
C ALA A 384 22.21 27.27 -11.34
N GLY A 385 20.91 26.92 -11.29
CA GLY A 385 20.08 26.67 -12.47
C GLY A 385 20.42 25.37 -13.22
N LYS A 386 21.21 24.46 -12.62
CA LYS A 386 21.55 23.15 -13.21
C LYS A 386 20.40 22.15 -13.08
N ILE A 387 19.66 22.21 -11.97
CA ILE A 387 18.41 21.49 -11.79
C ILE A 387 17.29 22.52 -11.77
N ARG A 388 16.44 22.50 -12.79
CA ARG A 388 15.32 23.46 -12.88
C ARG A 388 14.05 22.97 -12.19
N HIS A 389 13.83 21.65 -12.14
CA HIS A 389 12.57 21.07 -11.66
C HIS A 389 12.74 19.63 -11.20
N PHE A 390 11.96 19.26 -10.18
CA PHE A 390 11.79 17.90 -9.69
C PHE A 390 10.40 17.39 -10.07
N PHE A 391 10.31 16.13 -10.47
CA PHE A 391 9.03 15.45 -10.64
C PHE A 391 8.98 14.26 -9.70
N LEU A 392 7.97 14.21 -8.83
CA LEU A 392 7.61 12.97 -8.16
C LEU A 392 6.67 12.19 -9.10
N VAL A 393 7.22 11.22 -9.82
CA VAL A 393 6.47 10.33 -10.71
C VAL A 393 6.46 8.94 -10.09
N GLY A 394 5.28 8.43 -9.74
CA GLY A 394 5.21 7.14 -9.03
C GLY A 394 3.85 6.86 -8.42
N GLY A 395 3.81 6.03 -7.39
CA GLY A 395 2.57 5.54 -6.79
C GLY A 395 2.26 4.10 -7.23
N CYS A 396 1.01 3.70 -7.35
CA CYS A 396 0.68 2.30 -7.62
C CYS A 396 0.37 2.01 -9.10
N ASP A 397 1.05 1.01 -9.66
CA ASP A 397 0.83 0.54 -11.03
C ASP A 397 -0.41 -0.38 -11.15
N GLY A 398 -0.82 -0.68 -12.39
CA GLY A 398 -1.90 -1.62 -12.69
C GLY A 398 -1.98 -1.99 -14.17
N ALA A 399 -2.95 -2.84 -14.53
CA ALA A 399 -3.07 -3.39 -15.89
C ALA A 399 -3.87 -2.53 -16.89
N LYS A 400 -4.47 -1.41 -16.45
CA LYS A 400 -5.33 -0.60 -17.31
C LYS A 400 -4.52 0.08 -18.43
N PRO A 401 -4.98 0.04 -19.69
CA PRO A 401 -4.38 0.83 -20.77
C PRO A 401 -4.32 2.33 -20.44
N GLY A 402 -3.34 3.03 -21.01
CA GLY A 402 -3.10 4.47 -20.77
C GLY A 402 -2.00 4.75 -19.74
N ARG A 403 -1.53 3.74 -18.99
CA ARG A 403 -0.40 3.89 -18.05
C ARG A 403 0.97 4.06 -18.72
N ASN A 404 1.05 3.88 -20.05
CA ASN A 404 2.22 4.30 -20.84
C ASN A 404 2.46 5.82 -20.79
N TYR A 405 1.44 6.60 -20.40
CA TYR A 405 1.60 8.02 -20.05
C TYR A 405 2.81 8.25 -19.13
N TYR A 406 2.99 7.43 -18.08
CA TYR A 406 4.05 7.65 -17.10
C TYR A 406 5.44 7.35 -17.67
N THR A 407 5.56 6.34 -18.53
CA THR A 407 6.79 6.04 -19.27
C THR A 407 7.15 7.22 -20.17
N GLU A 408 6.22 7.64 -21.01
CA GLU A 408 6.42 8.72 -21.99
C GLU A 408 6.66 10.08 -21.32
N PHE A 409 5.97 10.36 -20.20
CA PHE A 409 6.21 11.57 -19.39
C PHE A 409 7.65 11.63 -18.87
N VAL A 410 8.17 10.52 -18.34
CA VAL A 410 9.54 10.46 -17.84
C VAL A 410 10.56 10.62 -18.97
N GLU A 411 10.36 9.94 -20.10
CA GLU A 411 11.23 10.03 -21.29
C GLU A 411 11.31 11.45 -21.84
N LYS A 412 10.19 12.19 -21.83
CA LYS A 412 10.09 13.56 -22.33
C LYS A 412 10.56 14.62 -21.35
N THR A 413 10.88 14.25 -20.11
CA THR A 413 11.39 15.23 -19.14
C THR A 413 12.74 15.81 -19.58
N PRO A 414 12.92 17.14 -19.55
CA PRO A 414 14.18 17.76 -19.96
C PRO A 414 15.38 17.34 -19.11
N LYS A 415 16.58 17.35 -19.71
CA LYS A 415 17.81 16.80 -19.10
C LYS A 415 18.27 17.53 -17.82
N ASP A 416 17.75 18.72 -17.58
CA ASP A 416 17.97 19.58 -16.40
C ASP A 416 16.92 19.33 -15.29
N THR A 417 16.24 18.18 -15.31
CA THR A 417 15.21 17.80 -14.33
C THR A 417 15.54 16.47 -13.63
N VAL A 418 15.05 16.30 -12.41
CA VAL A 418 15.23 15.07 -11.60
C VAL A 418 13.89 14.41 -11.32
N ILE A 419 13.84 13.10 -11.49
CA ILE A 419 12.69 12.24 -11.20
C ILE A 419 12.89 11.58 -9.83
N LEU A 420 12.00 11.88 -8.90
CA LEU A 420 11.80 11.10 -7.69
C LEU A 420 10.73 10.05 -7.98
N THR A 421 10.96 8.80 -7.60
CA THR A 421 9.96 7.75 -7.74
C THR A 421 9.84 6.91 -6.49
N LEU A 422 8.68 6.29 -6.33
CA LEU A 422 8.37 5.38 -5.23
C LEU A 422 7.23 4.48 -5.67
N ALA A 423 7.09 3.37 -4.94
CA ALA A 423 6.10 2.35 -5.17
C ALA A 423 6.15 1.73 -6.59
N CYS A 424 5.27 0.75 -6.86
CA CYS A 424 5.34 -0.07 -8.06
C CYS A 424 5.07 0.70 -9.36
N GLY A 425 4.55 1.93 -9.31
CA GLY A 425 4.47 2.84 -10.46
C GLY A 425 5.82 3.10 -11.11
N LYS A 426 6.93 2.97 -10.34
CA LYS A 426 8.30 3.07 -10.86
C LYS A 426 8.57 2.12 -12.02
N PHE A 427 7.96 0.93 -12.04
CA PHE A 427 8.24 -0.11 -13.05
C PHE A 427 7.84 0.29 -14.48
N ARG A 428 7.21 1.46 -14.65
CA ARG A 428 7.00 2.08 -15.96
C ARG A 428 8.26 2.68 -16.57
N PHE A 429 9.29 2.96 -15.78
CA PHE A 429 10.51 3.65 -16.24
C PHE A 429 11.75 3.37 -15.35
N PHE A 430 11.68 2.41 -14.41
CA PHE A 430 12.71 2.16 -13.39
C PHE A 430 14.08 1.75 -13.93
N ASP A 431 14.11 1.20 -15.15
CA ASP A 431 15.29 0.72 -15.85
C ASP A 431 15.86 1.72 -16.86
N GLN A 432 15.23 2.89 -17.01
CA GLN A 432 15.68 3.94 -17.91
C GLN A 432 16.98 4.59 -17.43
N GLN A 433 17.95 4.69 -18.35
CA GLN A 433 19.25 5.30 -18.10
C GLN A 433 19.20 6.82 -18.35
N LEU A 434 18.57 7.56 -17.42
CA LEU A 434 18.32 9.01 -17.57
C LEU A 434 19.57 9.90 -17.43
N GLY A 435 20.70 9.34 -16.97
CA GLY A 435 21.96 10.06 -16.69
C GLY A 435 21.97 10.73 -15.32
N ASP A 436 22.90 11.68 -15.13
CA ASP A 436 23.07 12.46 -13.90
C ASP A 436 23.21 13.96 -14.19
N ILE A 437 23.04 14.78 -13.14
CA ILE A 437 23.28 16.23 -13.16
C ILE A 437 24.33 16.52 -12.10
N GLY A 438 25.60 16.67 -12.52
CA GLY A 438 26.69 16.96 -11.60
C GLY A 438 26.94 15.85 -10.57
N GLY A 439 26.79 14.59 -10.97
CA GLY A 439 26.92 13.41 -10.12
C GLY A 439 25.64 13.01 -9.38
N ILE A 440 24.56 13.78 -9.49
CA ILE A 440 23.25 13.44 -8.90
C ILE A 440 22.43 12.66 -9.94
N PRO A 441 22.10 11.37 -9.72
CA PRO A 441 21.31 10.60 -10.67
C PRO A 441 19.96 11.28 -10.96
N ARG A 442 19.54 11.29 -12.22
CA ARG A 442 18.25 11.88 -12.62
C ARG A 442 17.05 11.02 -12.23
N LEU A 443 17.24 9.75 -11.87
CA LEU A 443 16.20 8.86 -11.36
C LEU A 443 16.57 8.43 -9.95
N LEU A 444 15.77 8.85 -8.96
CA LEU A 444 15.97 8.56 -7.54
C LEU A 444 14.80 7.72 -7.03
N ASP A 445 15.04 6.43 -6.81
CA ASP A 445 14.07 5.53 -6.18
C ASP A 445 14.08 5.68 -4.66
N ILE A 446 13.03 6.31 -4.15
CA ILE A 446 12.80 6.61 -2.74
C ILE A 446 12.34 5.36 -1.96
N GLY A 447 11.76 4.37 -2.65
CA GLY A 447 11.42 3.07 -2.06
C GLY A 447 9.99 2.58 -2.35
N GLN A 448 9.38 1.93 -1.38
CA GLN A 448 8.02 1.37 -1.43
C GLN A 448 6.95 2.48 -1.36
N CYS A 449 5.68 2.12 -1.42
CA CYS A 449 4.59 3.08 -1.19
C CYS A 449 4.63 3.78 0.18
N ASN A 450 4.97 3.08 1.26
CA ASN A 450 5.19 3.68 2.59
C ASN A 450 6.33 4.70 2.62
N ASP A 451 7.31 4.60 1.73
CA ASP A 451 8.41 5.57 1.62
C ASP A 451 7.94 6.90 1.01
N ALA A 452 6.64 7.08 0.76
CA ALA A 452 6.02 8.39 0.66
C ALA A 452 6.32 9.27 1.90
N TYR A 453 6.54 8.67 3.08
CA TYR A 453 7.08 9.40 4.23
C TYR A 453 8.45 10.02 3.93
N SER A 454 9.38 9.25 3.34
CA SER A 454 10.68 9.76 2.91
C SER A 454 10.52 10.94 1.94
N ALA A 455 9.65 10.81 0.93
CA ALA A 455 9.40 11.87 -0.03
C ALA A 455 8.85 13.16 0.63
N ILE A 456 7.96 13.03 1.61
CA ILE A 456 7.46 14.15 2.42
C ILE A 456 8.59 14.81 3.21
N GLN A 457 9.44 14.03 3.89
CA GLN A 457 10.59 14.57 4.65
C GLN A 457 11.56 15.34 3.74
N ILE A 458 11.85 14.79 2.56
CA ILE A 458 12.70 15.46 1.55
C ILE A 458 12.08 16.79 1.12
N ALA A 459 10.79 16.82 0.79
CA ALA A 459 10.12 18.04 0.36
C ALA A 459 10.09 19.10 1.47
N VAL A 460 9.79 18.72 2.71
CA VAL A 460 9.80 19.63 3.86
C VAL A 460 11.20 20.22 4.10
N ALA A 461 12.23 19.38 4.02
CA ALA A 461 13.61 19.84 4.18
C ALA A 461 14.07 20.79 3.08
N LEU A 462 13.75 20.48 1.81
CA LEU A 462 14.05 21.37 0.68
C LEU A 462 13.32 22.71 0.84
N ALA A 463 12.04 22.70 1.22
CA ALA A 463 11.25 23.90 1.47
C ALA A 463 11.91 24.79 2.56
N GLY A 464 12.36 24.17 3.66
CA GLY A 464 13.13 24.85 4.70
C GLY A 464 14.45 25.45 4.18
N ALA A 465 15.19 24.72 3.35
CA ALA A 465 16.45 25.18 2.77
C ALA A 465 16.29 26.34 1.77
N PHE A 466 15.16 26.41 1.07
CA PHE A 466 14.81 27.50 0.17
C PHE A 466 14.01 28.63 0.84
N ASN A 467 13.68 28.49 2.14
CA ASN A 467 12.87 29.42 2.90
C ASN A 467 11.52 29.72 2.21
N CYS A 468 10.85 28.67 1.74
CA CYS A 468 9.56 28.73 1.05
C CYS A 468 8.61 27.62 1.56
N GLY A 469 7.35 27.66 1.14
CA GLY A 469 6.40 26.57 1.35
C GLY A 469 6.63 25.40 0.39
N VAL A 470 6.19 24.18 0.77
CA VAL A 470 6.34 22.99 -0.08
C VAL A 470 5.69 23.16 -1.46
N ASN A 471 4.56 23.87 -1.54
CA ASN A 471 3.88 24.14 -2.81
C ASN A 471 4.61 25.17 -3.70
N GLU A 472 5.63 25.85 -3.18
CA GLU A 472 6.46 26.84 -3.89
C GLU A 472 7.77 26.23 -4.38
N LEU A 473 8.08 24.98 -4.00
CA LEU A 473 9.22 24.25 -4.54
C LEU A 473 9.04 24.03 -6.05
N PRO A 474 10.14 23.94 -6.82
CA PRO A 474 10.11 23.48 -8.21
C PRO A 474 9.88 21.96 -8.23
N LEU A 475 8.75 21.51 -7.69
CA LEU A 475 8.36 20.10 -7.54
C LEU A 475 6.93 19.91 -8.05
N SER A 476 6.76 18.98 -8.98
CA SER A 476 5.44 18.57 -9.48
C SER A 476 5.16 17.11 -9.14
N MET A 477 3.95 16.81 -8.66
CA MET A 477 3.54 15.44 -8.30
C MET A 477 2.64 14.83 -9.37
N ILE A 478 3.13 13.75 -9.99
CA ILE A 478 2.50 13.01 -11.08
C ILE A 478 2.23 11.58 -10.59
N LEU A 479 1.10 11.41 -9.90
CA LEU A 479 0.81 10.22 -9.13
C LEU A 479 -0.08 9.25 -9.91
N SER A 480 0.35 8.00 -9.91
CA SER A 480 -0.44 6.83 -10.26
C SER A 480 -1.05 6.22 -9.00
N TRP A 481 -2.27 5.72 -9.09
CA TRP A 481 -2.88 4.98 -7.99
C TRP A 481 -3.55 3.71 -8.51
N TYR A 482 -3.79 2.78 -7.59
CA TYR A 482 -4.48 1.53 -7.88
C TYR A 482 -5.36 1.11 -6.72
N GLU A 483 -4.78 0.96 -5.53
CA GLU A 483 -5.47 0.44 -4.34
C GLU A 483 -5.42 1.41 -3.15
N GLN A 484 -5.74 0.92 -1.96
CA GLN A 484 -6.12 1.71 -0.80
C GLN A 484 -4.94 2.34 -0.07
N LYS A 485 -3.74 1.74 -0.12
CA LYS A 485 -2.52 2.40 0.39
C LYS A 485 -2.25 3.70 -0.35
N ALA A 486 -2.47 3.75 -1.67
CA ALA A 486 -2.38 4.99 -2.44
C ALA A 486 -3.46 6.03 -2.05
N VAL A 487 -4.67 5.59 -1.68
CA VAL A 487 -5.72 6.49 -1.16
C VAL A 487 -5.29 7.13 0.15
N ALA A 488 -4.74 6.35 1.09
CA ALA A 488 -4.26 6.87 2.37
C ALA A 488 -3.08 7.86 2.21
N ILE A 489 -2.16 7.58 1.27
CA ILE A 489 -1.09 8.52 0.90
C ILE A 489 -1.68 9.81 0.31
N LEU A 490 -2.64 9.73 -0.61
CA LEU A 490 -3.28 10.93 -1.16
C LEU A 490 -3.93 11.77 -0.06
N LEU A 491 -4.67 11.14 0.87
CA LEU A 491 -5.25 11.84 2.02
C LEU A 491 -4.19 12.47 2.93
N THR A 492 -3.01 11.83 3.06
CA THR A 492 -1.87 12.41 3.77
C THR A 492 -1.42 13.70 3.12
N LEU A 493 -1.16 13.68 1.80
CA LEU A 493 -0.74 14.86 1.05
C LEU A 493 -1.77 15.99 1.14
N LEU A 494 -3.06 15.68 0.99
CA LEU A 494 -4.15 16.64 1.14
C LEU A 494 -4.19 17.23 2.55
N SER A 495 -4.03 16.40 3.60
CA SER A 495 -4.02 16.87 5.00
C SER A 495 -2.82 17.77 5.34
N LEU A 496 -1.73 17.65 4.59
CA LEU A 496 -0.54 18.52 4.65
C LEU A 496 -0.70 19.80 3.80
N GLY A 497 -1.82 19.97 3.10
CA GLY A 497 -2.09 21.13 2.26
C GLY A 497 -1.32 21.11 0.93
N ILE A 498 -0.86 19.95 0.48
CA ILE A 498 -0.21 19.80 -0.82
C ILE A 498 -1.23 20.02 -1.94
N LYS A 499 -0.85 20.82 -2.94
CA LYS A 499 -1.71 21.22 -4.04
C LYS A 499 -1.17 20.76 -5.39
N ASN A 500 -2.01 20.89 -6.42
CA ASN A 500 -1.64 20.70 -7.83
C ASN A 500 -1.18 19.28 -8.21
N ILE A 501 -1.61 18.26 -7.45
CA ILE A 501 -1.32 16.86 -7.74
C ILE A 501 -2.06 16.44 -9.02
N ARG A 502 -1.33 15.85 -9.96
CA ARG A 502 -1.91 15.14 -11.11
C ARG A 502 -2.10 13.67 -10.74
N LEU A 503 -3.32 13.17 -10.89
CA LEU A 503 -3.72 11.83 -10.47
C LEU A 503 -4.26 11.03 -11.67
N GLY A 504 -3.79 9.79 -11.82
CA GLY A 504 -4.19 8.93 -12.93
C GLY A 504 -3.97 7.43 -12.71
N PRO A 505 -4.24 6.60 -13.74
CA PRO A 505 -4.65 6.99 -15.09
C PRO A 505 -6.13 7.40 -15.20
N SER A 506 -6.95 7.13 -14.17
CA SER A 506 -8.28 7.71 -14.02
C SER A 506 -8.52 8.12 -12.57
N LEU A 507 -9.46 9.03 -12.35
CA LEU A 507 -9.88 9.40 -11.01
C LEU A 507 -10.68 8.26 -10.33
N PRO A 508 -10.73 8.21 -8.98
CA PRO A 508 -11.44 7.17 -8.27
C PRO A 508 -12.95 7.18 -8.51
N ALA A 509 -13.52 6.00 -8.80
CA ALA A 509 -14.95 5.81 -9.07
C ALA A 509 -15.87 6.13 -7.88
N PHE A 510 -15.31 6.15 -6.68
CA PHE A 510 -16.03 6.51 -5.45
C PHE A 510 -16.04 8.02 -5.19
N ILE A 511 -15.51 8.87 -6.07
CA ILE A 511 -15.54 10.32 -5.96
C ILE A 511 -16.64 10.87 -6.88
N THR A 512 -17.64 11.54 -6.29
CA THR A 512 -18.71 12.20 -7.05
C THR A 512 -18.23 13.49 -7.70
N PRO A 513 -18.95 14.03 -8.70
CA PRO A 513 -18.63 15.32 -9.30
C PRO A 513 -18.49 16.47 -8.29
N ASN A 514 -19.34 16.52 -7.26
CA ASN A 514 -19.29 17.58 -6.23
C ASN A 514 -18.07 17.43 -5.32
N VAL A 515 -17.72 16.21 -4.91
CA VAL A 515 -16.51 15.96 -4.12
C VAL A 515 -15.26 16.24 -4.96
N LEU A 516 -15.26 15.89 -6.26
CA LEU A 516 -14.18 16.26 -7.17
C LEU A 516 -14.05 17.78 -7.31
N ALA A 517 -15.17 18.50 -7.48
CA ALA A 517 -15.16 19.96 -7.57
C ALA A 517 -14.54 20.59 -6.31
N PHE A 518 -14.90 20.07 -5.12
CA PHE A 518 -14.27 20.48 -3.86
C PHE A 518 -12.74 20.23 -3.87
N LEU A 519 -12.29 19.06 -4.35
CA LEU A 519 -10.86 18.74 -4.44
C LEU A 519 -10.11 19.65 -5.42
N VAL A 520 -10.74 19.98 -6.56
CA VAL A 520 -10.19 20.91 -7.55
C VAL A 520 -10.09 22.32 -6.97
N GLU A 521 -11.15 22.83 -6.35
CA GLU A 521 -11.20 24.19 -5.80
C GLU A 521 -10.21 24.39 -4.65
N ASN A 522 -10.13 23.43 -3.72
CA ASN A 522 -9.34 23.60 -2.49
C ASN A 522 -7.88 23.17 -2.66
N PHE A 523 -7.62 22.14 -3.47
CA PHE A 523 -6.30 21.52 -3.61
C PHE A 523 -5.74 21.56 -5.03
N GLY A 524 -6.51 21.97 -6.04
CA GLY A 524 -6.05 21.98 -7.43
C GLY A 524 -5.74 20.58 -7.96
N ILE A 525 -6.44 19.54 -7.49
CA ILE A 525 -6.32 18.18 -8.04
C ILE A 525 -6.62 18.20 -9.54
N LYS A 526 -5.80 17.51 -10.32
CA LYS A 526 -5.93 17.41 -11.78
C LYS A 526 -5.94 15.96 -12.21
N ALA A 527 -6.81 15.59 -13.15
CA ALA A 527 -6.58 14.37 -13.92
C ALA A 527 -5.36 14.57 -14.83
N ILE A 528 -4.62 13.50 -15.13
CA ILE A 528 -3.59 13.54 -16.17
C ILE A 528 -4.23 13.79 -17.55
N THR A 529 -3.50 14.43 -18.47
CA THR A 529 -3.89 14.55 -19.88
C THR A 529 -2.93 13.77 -20.77
N THR A 530 -2.20 14.43 -21.66
CA THR A 530 -1.09 13.87 -22.42
C THR A 530 0.24 14.32 -21.81
N PRO A 531 1.33 13.55 -21.96
CA PRO A 531 2.64 13.95 -21.44
C PRO A 531 3.09 15.34 -21.91
N ASP A 532 2.87 15.68 -23.18
CA ASP A 532 3.25 16.97 -23.76
C ASP A 532 2.49 18.15 -23.14
N GLU A 533 1.16 18.01 -23.00
CA GLU A 533 0.31 19.04 -22.41
C GLU A 533 0.64 19.25 -20.93
N ASP A 534 0.85 18.15 -20.19
CA ASP A 534 1.17 18.23 -18.77
C ASP A 534 2.56 18.81 -18.53
N LEU A 535 3.57 18.42 -19.31
CA LEU A 535 4.90 19.02 -19.23
C LEU A 535 4.88 20.51 -19.58
N LYS A 536 4.18 20.89 -20.65
CA LYS A 536 4.00 22.31 -21.01
C LYS A 536 3.32 23.08 -19.90
N ALA A 537 2.24 22.56 -19.34
CA ALA A 537 1.52 23.21 -18.24
C ALA A 537 2.33 23.30 -16.94
N ILE A 538 3.32 22.45 -16.73
CA ILE A 538 4.20 22.49 -15.56
C ILE A 538 5.38 23.44 -15.77
N LEU A 539 6.00 23.42 -16.94
CA LEU A 539 7.29 24.04 -17.20
C LEU A 539 7.20 25.39 -17.92
N GLY A 540 6.05 25.73 -18.52
CA GLY A 540 5.82 26.95 -19.30
C GLY A 540 5.96 26.74 -20.80
#